data_AF-A0A927WZ86-F1
#
_entry.id   AF-A0A927WZ86-F1
#
_cell.length_a   1.000
_cell.length_b   1.000
_cell.length_c   1.000
_cell.angle_alpha   90.00
_cell.angle_beta   90.00
_cell.angle_gamma   90.00
#
_symmetry.space_group_name_H-M   'P 1'
#
loop_
_entity.id
_entity.type
_entity.pdbx_description
1 polymer ?
#
loop_
_entity_poly.entity_id
_entity_poly.type
_entity_poly.pdbx_seq_one_letter_code
_entity_poly.pdbx_strand_id
1 'polypeptide(L)' 'MTKIIRFKGLCCANCAAKLERQINKIKGVEATLSFVAGKILLELENEELLDDVILCCKKMEPDMEIKL' A
#
# COMPACT_ATOMS: atom_id res chain seq x y z
N MET A 1 1.09 -13.44 6.27
CA MET A 1 0.90 -13.76 4.83
C MET A 1 1.49 -12.65 3.99
N THR A 2 2.32 -12.97 3.00
CA THR A 2 2.93 -11.98 2.11
C THR A 2 2.14 -11.87 0.81
N LYS A 3 1.75 -10.65 0.43
CA LYS A 3 0.99 -10.34 -0.79
C LYS A 3 1.66 -9.20 -1.53
N ILE A 4 1.67 -9.26 -2.86
CA ILE A 4 2.25 -8.19 -3.69
C ILE A 4 1.11 -7.57 -4.48
N ILE A 5 0.91 -6.27 -4.31
CA ILE A 5 -0.07 -5.51 -5.08
C ILE A 5 0.65 -4.52 -5.99
N ARG A 6 0.13 -4.31 -7.18
CA ARG A 6 0.64 -3.29 -8.11
C ARG A 6 -0.22 -2.05 -8.03
N PHE A 7 0.38 -0.89 -8.28
CA PHE A 7 -0.38 0.35 -8.30
C PHE A 7 -0.03 1.22 -9.51
N LYS A 8 -0.96 2.08 -9.88
CA LYS A 8 -0.78 3.15 -10.86
C LYS A 8 -1.36 4.46 -10.29
N GLY A 9 -0.90 5.59 -10.81
CA GLY A 9 -1.38 6.91 -10.41
C GLY A 9 -0.48 7.64 -9.41
N LEU A 10 0.37 6.93 -8.67
CA LEU A 10 1.36 7.59 -7.80
C LEU A 10 2.43 8.26 -8.65
N CYS A 11 2.58 9.58 -8.52
CA CYS A 11 3.48 10.39 -9.35
C CYS A 11 4.68 10.96 -8.58
N CYS A 12 4.80 10.69 -7.27
CA CYS A 12 5.89 11.21 -6.45
C CYS A 12 6.46 10.16 -5.48
N ALA A 13 7.79 10.00 -5.46
CA ALA A 13 8.51 9.16 -4.52
C ALA A 13 8.25 9.54 -3.05
N ASN A 14 8.00 10.83 -2.77
CA ASN A 14 7.67 11.31 -1.44
C ASN A 14 6.25 10.92 -1.01
N CYS A 15 5.28 10.91 -1.94
CA CYS A 15 3.93 10.38 -1.68
C CYS A 15 3.98 8.88 -1.41
N ALA A 16 4.78 8.15 -2.17
CA ALA A 16 5.09 6.73 -1.96
C ALA A 16 5.59 6.44 -0.54
N ALA A 17 6.63 7.15 -0.10
CA ALA A 17 7.18 6.98 1.24
C ALA A 17 6.18 7.36 2.34
N LYS A 18 5.36 8.40 2.13
CA LYS A 18 4.29 8.77 3.07
C LYS A 18 3.22 7.68 3.15
N LEU A 19 2.83 7.09 2.02
CA LEU A 19 1.83 6.04 1.96
C LEU A 19 2.31 4.79 2.68
N GLU A 20 3.53 4.34 2.41
CA GLU A 20 4.16 3.24 3.11
C GLU A 20 4.16 3.43 4.63
N ARG A 21 4.54 4.62 5.10
CA ARG A 21 4.50 4.97 6.52
C ARG A 21 3.10 4.98 7.11
N GLN A 22 2.07 5.32 6.33
CA GLN A 22 0.69 5.26 6.81
C GLN A 22 0.18 3.82 6.90
N ILE A 23 0.49 2.99 5.90
CA ILE A 23 0.08 1.58 5.91
C ILE A 23 0.75 0.85 7.08
N ASN A 24 2.04 1.09 7.33
CA ASN A 24 2.78 0.53 8.47
C ASN A 24 2.27 0.99 9.86
N LYS A 25 1.35 1.96 9.94
CA LYS A 25 0.68 2.30 11.22
C LYS A 25 -0.49 1.37 11.53
N ILE A 26 -0.95 0.60 10.56
CA ILE A 26 -2.00 -0.39 10.76
C ILE A 26 -1.39 -1.56 11.52
N LYS A 27 -1.96 -1.91 12.68
CA LYS A 27 -1.43 -2.99 13.52
C LYS A 27 -1.61 -4.34 12.81
N GLY A 28 -0.53 -5.13 12.76
CA GLY A 28 -0.53 -6.43 12.06
C GLY A 28 -0.33 -6.32 10.55
N VAL A 29 0.10 -5.16 10.06
CA VAL A 29 0.46 -4.91 8.66
C VAL A 29 1.88 -4.37 8.59
N GLU A 30 2.70 -5.00 7.77
CA GLU A 30 3.99 -4.47 7.34
C GLU A 30 3.96 -4.20 5.84
N ALA A 31 4.31 -3.00 5.41
CA ALA A 31 4.25 -2.58 4.03
C ALA A 31 5.60 -2.06 3.55
N THR A 32 6.04 -2.54 2.40
CA THR A 32 7.22 -2.04 1.70
C THR A 32 6.81 -1.61 0.30
N LEU A 33 6.92 -0.32 0.00
CA LEU A 33 6.48 0.25 -1.27
C LEU A 33 7.69 0.51 -2.17
N SER A 34 7.70 -0.13 -3.34
CA SER A 34 8.72 0.08 -4.36
C SER A 34 8.15 0.93 -5.49
N PHE A 35 8.40 2.24 -5.43
CA PHE A 35 7.99 3.19 -6.46
C PHE A 35 8.61 2.85 -7.83
N VAL A 36 9.89 2.50 -7.83
CA VAL A 36 10.63 2.13 -9.05
C VAL A 36 10.03 0.88 -9.71
N ALA A 37 9.60 -0.11 -8.92
CA ALA A 37 8.99 -1.33 -9.43
C ALA A 37 7.46 -1.24 -9.60
N GLY A 38 6.82 -0.15 -9.17
CA GLY A 38 5.37 0.05 -9.23
C GLY A 38 4.56 -0.98 -8.42
N LYS A 39 5.09 -1.43 -7.27
CA LYS A 39 4.45 -2.46 -6.43
C LYS A 39 4.60 -2.18 -4.94
N ILE A 40 3.66 -2.68 -4.15
CA ILE A 40 3.69 -2.70 -2.69
C ILE A 40 3.74 -4.16 -2.26
N LEU A 41 4.73 -4.49 -1.45
CA LEU A 41 4.81 -5.75 -0.72
C LEU A 41 4.08 -5.54 0.61
N LEU A 42 3.11 -6.38 0.91
CA LEU A 42 2.33 -6.36 2.13
C LEU A 42 2.54 -7.66 2.88
N GLU A 43 2.90 -7.58 4.15
CA GLU A 43 2.84 -8.69 5.09
C GLU A 43 1.70 -8.43 6.05
N LEU A 44 0.68 -9.26 5.97
CA LEU A 44 -0.54 -9.15 6.75
C LEU A 44 -0.62 -10.31 7.73
N GLU A 45 -0.92 -10.04 8.99
CA GLU A 45 -1.22 -11.09 9.97
C GLU A 45 -2.52 -11.84 9.60
N ASN A 46 -3.53 -11.12 9.10
CA ASN A 46 -4.83 -11.66 8.68
C ASN A 46 -5.25 -11.07 7.31
N GLU A 47 -6.00 -11.82 6.51
CA GLU A 47 -6.42 -11.37 5.16
C GLU A 47 -7.43 -10.20 5.20
N GLU A 48 -8.20 -10.08 6.28
CA GLU A 48 -9.15 -8.97 6.51
C GLU A 48 -8.46 -7.59 6.54
N LEU A 49 -7.18 -7.54 6.91
CA LEU A 49 -6.39 -6.29 6.94
C LEU A 49 -6.11 -5.73 5.54
N LEU A 50 -6.31 -6.53 4.48
CA LEU A 50 -6.13 -6.08 3.11
C LEU A 50 -7.10 -4.94 2.76
N ASP A 51 -8.34 -5.02 3.24
CA ASP A 51 -9.35 -3.99 3.00
C ASP A 51 -8.98 -2.66 3.67
N ASP A 52 -8.43 -2.72 4.88
CA ASP A 52 -7.92 -1.54 5.59
C ASP A 52 -6.76 -0.87 4.84
N VAL A 53 -5.85 -1.68 4.28
CA VAL A 53 -4.74 -1.17 3.45
C VAL A 53 -5.28 -0.49 2.19
N ILE A 54 -6.20 -1.13 1.48
CA ILE A 54 -6.81 -0.57 0.26
C ILE A 54 -7.53 0.75 0.58
N LEU A 55 -8.26 0.81 1.70
CA LEU A 55 -8.92 2.02 2.15
C LEU A 55 -7.93 3.14 2.49
N CYS A 56 -6.81 2.81 3.13
CA CYS A 56 -5.73 3.75 3.43
C CYS A 56 -5.13 4.34 2.15
N CYS A 57 -4.84 3.50 1.15
CA CYS A 57 -4.35 3.92 -0.16
C CYS A 57 -5.31 4.90 -0.85
N LYS A 58 -6.61 4.57 -0.90
CA LYS A 58 -7.63 5.45 -1.51
C LYS A 58 -7.84 6.77 -0.75
N LYS A 59 -7.64 6.79 0.57
CA LYS A 59 -7.72 8.03 1.36
C LYS A 59 -6.57 8.99 1.05
N MET A 60 -5.38 8.46 0.80
CA MET A 60 -4.20 9.26 0.45
C MET A 60 -4.24 9.74 -0.99
N GLU A 61 -4.57 8.85 -1.91
CA GLU A 61 -4.63 9.11 -3.35
C GLU A 61 -5.89 8.42 -3.91
N PRO A 62 -7.03 9.13 -3.99
CA PRO A 62 -8.30 8.54 -4.43
C PRO A 62 -8.28 8.08 -5.90
N ASP A 63 -7.41 8.67 -6.72
CA ASP A 63 -7.18 8.32 -8.12
C ASP A 63 -6.18 7.15 -8.30
N MET A 64 -5.66 6.60 -7.20
CA MET A 64 -4.74 5.46 -7.26
C MET A 64 -5.48 4.19 -7.68
N GLU A 65 -5.04 3.60 -8.80
CA GLU A 65 -5.50 2.29 -9.24
C GLU A 65 -4.66 1.20 -8.57
N ILE A 66 -5.31 0.27 -7.87
CA ILE A 66 -4.66 -0.89 -7.26
C ILE A 66 -5.04 -2.14 -8.05
N LYS A 67 -4.03 -2.95 -8.39
CA LYS A 67 -4.19 -4.26 -9.02
C LYS A 67 -3.65 -5.34 -8.10
N LEU A 68 -4.53 -6.27 -7.71
CA LEU A 68 -4.22 -7.46 -6.92
C LEU A 68 -3.54 -8.54 -7.77
#